data_AF-A0A0P8Y941-F1
#
_entry.id   AF-A0A0P8Y941-F1
#
_cell.length_a   1.000
_cell.length_b   1.000
_cell.length_c   1.000
_cell.angle_alpha   90.00
_cell.angle_beta   90.00
_cell.angle_gamma   90.00
#
_symmetry.space_group_name_H-M   'P 1'
#
loop_
_entity.id
_entity.type
_entity.pdbx_description
1 polymer ?
#
loop_
_entity_poly.entity_id
_entity_poly.type
_entity_poly.pdbx_seq_one_letter_code
_entity_poly.pdbx_strand_id
1 'polypeptide(L)'
;MKLLKHSAANAIFIAFMSSIYAFLFIFTSDHIEFQRLLKKTNTLQSDFWNRWSDFIRAGNMKYIGYMIIILAIIIILLMISKRKIRYDEYQVSMLSKGIIAAGLLSIFIMPLIIVTLLSDPSYMIETIFLFTVIQWFGVLLTDIIYVIKY
;
A
#
# COMPACT_ATOMS: atom_id res chain seq x y z
N MET A 1 -20.70 -0.43 -12.57
CA MET A 1 -19.87 -1.55 -12.07
C MET A 1 -20.74 -2.48 -11.21
N LYS A 2 -21.22 -3.62 -11.75
CA LYS A 2 -22.12 -4.54 -11.02
C LYS A 2 -21.41 -5.31 -9.89
N LEU A 3 -20.11 -5.61 -10.05
CA LEU A 3 -19.31 -6.36 -9.08
C LEU A 3 -19.13 -5.60 -7.74
N LEU A 4 -18.87 -4.29 -7.79
CA LEU A 4 -18.67 -3.46 -6.60
C LEU A 4 -19.92 -3.28 -5.74
N LYS A 5 -21.11 -3.65 -6.23
CA LYS A 5 -22.35 -3.62 -5.43
C LYS A 5 -22.35 -4.65 -4.32
N HIS A 6 -21.51 -5.68 -4.39
CA HIS A 6 -21.43 -6.71 -3.37
C HIS A 6 -20.31 -6.38 -2.39
N SER A 7 -20.65 -6.27 -1.10
CA SER A 7 -19.65 -6.04 -0.04
C SER A 7 -18.61 -7.15 0.03
N ALA A 8 -19.01 -8.39 -0.26
CA ALA A 8 -18.11 -9.52 -0.38
C ALA A 8 -17.02 -9.32 -1.44
N ALA A 9 -17.34 -8.67 -2.57
CA ALA A 9 -16.35 -8.40 -3.61
C ALA A 9 -15.27 -7.42 -3.12
N ASN A 10 -15.67 -6.39 -2.36
CA ASN A 10 -14.72 -5.46 -1.75
C ASN A 10 -13.87 -6.15 -0.67
N ALA A 11 -14.49 -6.95 0.20
CA ALA A 11 -13.77 -7.69 1.23
C ALA A 11 -12.72 -8.65 0.64
N ILE A 12 -13.09 -9.38 -0.42
CA ILE A 12 -12.16 -10.27 -1.15
C ILE A 12 -11.02 -9.45 -1.78
N PHE A 13 -11.34 -8.31 -2.40
CA PHE A 13 -10.34 -7.43 -2.99
C PHE A 13 -9.33 -6.92 -1.96
N ILE A 14 -9.81 -6.37 -0.84
CA ILE A 14 -8.96 -5.88 0.25
C ILE A 14 -8.13 -7.01 0.85
N ALA A 15 -8.73 -8.19 1.09
CA ALA A 15 -8.02 -9.34 1.64
C ALA A 15 -6.89 -9.81 0.69
N PHE A 16 -7.21 -10.00 -0.59
CA PHE A 16 -6.27 -10.50 -1.58
C PHE A 16 -5.10 -9.53 -1.81
N MET A 17 -5.41 -8.26 -2.09
CA MET A 17 -4.39 -7.25 -2.34
C MET A 17 -3.53 -6.99 -1.09
N SER A 18 -4.14 -6.91 0.09
CA SER A 18 -3.38 -6.75 1.35
C SER A 18 -2.46 -7.93 1.61
N SER A 19 -2.88 -9.15 1.26
CA SER A 19 -2.03 -10.34 1.38
C SER A 19 -0.82 -10.26 0.47
N ILE A 20 -0.99 -9.81 -0.78
CA ILE A 20 0.13 -9.61 -1.73
C ILE A 20 1.10 -8.55 -1.22
N TYR A 21 0.61 -7.37 -0.84
CA TYR A 21 1.47 -6.30 -0.35
C TYR A 21 2.18 -6.70 0.94
N ALA A 22 1.45 -7.27 1.90
CA ALA A 22 2.05 -7.72 3.16
C ALA A 22 3.11 -8.80 2.94
N PHE A 23 2.84 -9.78 2.06
CA PHE A 23 3.83 -10.78 1.68
C PHE A 23 5.09 -10.12 1.11
N LEU A 24 4.94 -9.17 0.19
CA LEU A 24 6.06 -8.44 -0.39
C LEU A 24 6.89 -7.76 0.72
N PHE A 25 6.28 -6.98 1.61
CA PHE A 25 6.98 -6.26 2.68
C PHE A 25 7.65 -7.20 3.70
N ILE A 26 6.97 -8.26 4.12
CA ILE A 26 7.49 -9.20 5.12
C ILE A 26 8.62 -10.03 4.51
N PHE A 27 8.42 -10.60 3.34
CA PHE A 27 9.38 -11.49 2.72
C PHE A 27 10.65 -10.76 2.27
N THR A 28 10.51 -9.55 1.71
CA THR A 28 11.68 -8.77 1.26
C THR A 28 12.51 -8.20 2.40
N SER A 29 11.92 -7.99 3.59
CA SER A 29 12.61 -7.33 4.72
C SER A 29 13.90 -8.02 5.17
N ASP A 30 13.89 -9.36 5.23
CA ASP A 30 15.03 -10.17 5.68
C ASP A 30 15.70 -10.94 4.53
N HIS A 31 15.36 -10.62 3.27
CA HIS A 31 15.89 -11.32 2.11
C HIS A 31 17.33 -10.90 1.78
N ILE A 32 18.25 -11.86 1.67
CA ILE A 32 19.70 -11.63 1.53
C ILE A 32 20.02 -10.80 0.28
N GLU A 33 19.38 -11.09 -0.85
CA GLU A 33 19.62 -10.32 -2.09
C GLU A 33 19.16 -8.87 -1.94
N PHE A 34 18.06 -8.65 -1.23
CA PHE A 34 17.50 -7.34 -1.00
C PHE A 34 18.40 -6.49 -0.09
N GLN A 35 18.87 -7.09 1.01
CA GLN A 35 19.84 -6.48 1.92
C GLN A 35 21.16 -6.12 1.22
N ARG A 36 21.60 -6.95 0.25
CA ARG A 36 22.78 -6.64 -0.58
C ARG A 36 22.56 -5.39 -1.44
N LEU A 37 21.37 -5.23 -2.02
CA LEU A 37 21.05 -4.08 -2.87
C LEU A 37 20.98 -2.75 -2.08
N LEU A 38 20.66 -2.83 -0.78
CA LEU A 38 20.50 -1.68 0.12
C LEU A 38 21.79 -1.22 0.82
N LYS A 39 22.92 -1.92 0.62
CA LYS A 39 24.16 -1.75 1.40
C LYS A 39 24.95 -0.45 1.10
N LYS A 40 24.36 0.51 0.40
CA LYS A 40 25.00 1.77 0.01
C LYS A 40 24.99 2.77 1.18
N THR A 41 25.96 3.68 1.18
CA THR A 41 26.09 4.74 2.19
C THR A 41 25.07 5.87 1.95
N ASN A 42 24.74 6.61 3.01
CA ASN A 42 23.86 7.79 2.93
C ASN A 42 24.54 8.90 2.11
N THR A 43 24.02 9.17 0.92
CA THR A 43 24.52 10.14 -0.07
C THR A 43 23.60 11.35 -0.30
N LEU A 44 22.34 11.30 0.14
CA LEU A 44 21.40 12.40 -0.01
C LEU A 44 21.56 13.43 1.12
N GLN A 45 21.52 14.72 0.78
CA GLN A 45 21.35 15.82 1.74
C GLN A 45 19.89 15.93 2.23
N SER A 46 19.28 14.80 2.58
CA SER A 46 17.89 14.73 3.05
C SER A 46 17.76 13.77 4.23
N ASP A 47 17.49 14.33 5.40
CA ASP A 47 17.28 13.56 6.63
C ASP A 47 16.14 12.55 6.50
N PHE A 48 15.09 12.89 5.75
CA PHE A 48 13.97 11.99 5.50
C PHE A 48 14.40 10.73 4.74
N TRP A 49 15.07 10.91 3.60
CA TRP A 49 15.50 9.77 2.77
C TRP A 49 16.54 8.91 3.47
N ASN A 50 17.45 9.52 4.24
CA ASN A 50 18.43 8.78 5.02
C ASN A 50 17.74 7.93 6.10
N ARG A 51 16.80 8.50 6.88
CA ARG A 51 16.04 7.74 7.88
C ARG A 51 15.17 6.65 7.27
N TRP A 52 14.57 6.92 6.11
CA TRP A 52 13.76 5.94 5.39
C TRP A 52 14.62 4.78 4.87
N SER A 53 15.79 5.07 4.30
CA SER A 53 16.75 4.04 3.86
C SER A 53 17.24 3.22 5.06
N ASP A 54 17.60 3.87 6.18
CA ASP A 54 18.00 3.17 7.41
C ASP A 54 16.88 2.29 7.97
N PHE A 55 15.62 2.74 7.91
CA PHE A 55 14.47 1.94 8.29
C PHE A 55 14.33 0.67 7.43
N ILE A 56 14.51 0.79 6.11
CA ILE A 56 14.43 -0.34 5.19
C ILE A 56 15.60 -1.30 5.41
N ARG A 57 16.84 -0.78 5.52
CA ARG A 57 18.06 -1.57 5.79
C ARG A 57 17.95 -2.38 7.08
N ALA A 58 17.36 -1.80 8.13
CA ALA A 58 17.13 -2.49 9.39
C ALA A 58 16.08 -3.63 9.30
N GLY A 59 15.49 -3.89 8.13
CA GLY A 59 14.47 -4.92 7.96
C GLY A 59 13.13 -4.54 8.59
N ASN A 60 12.92 -3.26 8.94
CA ASN A 60 11.70 -2.82 9.61
C ASN A 60 10.48 -2.80 8.69
N MET A 61 10.65 -3.06 7.38
CA MET A 61 9.57 -3.19 6.42
C MET A 61 8.56 -4.28 6.77
N LYS A 62 8.95 -5.34 7.50
CA LYS A 62 8.00 -6.34 8.00
C LYS A 62 6.90 -5.74 8.87
N TYR A 63 7.19 -4.70 9.64
CA TYR A 63 6.19 -4.01 10.46
C TYR A 63 5.15 -3.30 9.61
N ILE A 64 5.52 -2.77 8.44
CA ILE A 64 4.58 -2.23 7.47
C ILE A 64 3.66 -3.33 6.95
N GLY A 65 4.23 -4.50 6.62
CA GLY A 65 3.43 -5.66 6.21
C GLY A 65 2.46 -6.14 7.30
N TYR A 66 2.90 -6.20 8.56
CA TYR A 66 2.02 -6.53 9.69
C TYR A 66 0.91 -5.48 9.87
N MET A 67 1.23 -4.19 9.74
CA MET A 67 0.23 -3.12 9.78
C MET A 67 -0.82 -3.26 8.67
N ILE A 68 -0.41 -3.62 7.45
CA ILE A 68 -1.34 -3.88 6.33
C ILE A 68 -2.30 -5.03 6.68
N ILE A 69 -1.78 -6.13 7.24
CA ILE A 69 -2.60 -7.28 7.66
C ILE A 69 -3.59 -6.86 8.74
N ILE A 70 -3.13 -6.17 9.78
CA ILE A 70 -3.96 -5.71 10.90
C ILE A 70 -5.09 -4.81 10.39
N LEU A 71 -4.77 -3.82 9.54
CA LEU A 71 -5.77 -2.91 8.97
C LEU A 71 -6.78 -3.66 8.10
N ALA A 72 -6.32 -4.59 7.26
CA ALA A 72 -7.21 -5.40 6.43
C ALA A 72 -8.17 -6.25 7.27
N ILE A 73 -7.68 -6.88 8.34
CA ILE A 73 -8.52 -7.64 9.28
C ILE A 73 -9.56 -6.73 9.93
N ILE A 74 -9.16 -5.55 10.42
CA ILE A 74 -10.09 -4.57 11.02
C ILE A 74 -11.18 -4.18 10.03
N ILE A 75 -10.81 -3.84 8.79
CA ILE A 75 -11.75 -3.49 7.72
C ILE A 75 -12.76 -4.62 7.50
N ILE A 76 -12.27 -5.85 7.33
CA ILE A 76 -13.12 -7.02 7.06
C ILE A 76 -14.06 -7.29 8.24
N LEU A 77 -13.57 -7.21 9.48
CA LEU A 77 -14.39 -7.37 10.68
C LEU A 77 -15.49 -6.30 10.78
N LEU A 78 -15.17 -5.05 10.44
CA LEU A 78 -16.16 -3.98 10.41
C LEU A 78 -17.21 -4.20 9.30
N MET A 79 -16.79 -4.65 8.11
CA MET A 79 -17.72 -5.00 7.02
C MET A 79 -18.66 -6.13 7.42
N ILE A 80 -18.14 -7.19 8.04
CA ILE A 80 -18.94 -8.33 8.52
C ILE A 80 -19.90 -7.88 9.63
N SER A 81 -19.43 -7.06 10.57
CA SER A 81 -20.24 -6.56 11.69
C SER A 81 -21.42 -5.72 11.22
N LYS A 82 -21.26 -4.92 10.16
CA LYS A 82 -22.36 -4.13 9.57
C LYS A 82 -23.35 -4.95 8.74
N ARG A 83 -23.04 -6.21 8.39
CA ARG A 83 -23.90 -7.17 7.66
C ARG A 83 -24.58 -6.61 6.39
N LYS A 84 -24.06 -5.56 5.76
CA LYS A 84 -24.61 -5.01 4.52
C LYS A 84 -24.21 -5.92 3.36
N ILE A 85 -25.16 -6.69 2.82
CA ILE A 85 -24.91 -7.62 1.69
C ILE A 85 -24.70 -6.87 0.37
N ARG A 86 -25.38 -5.73 0.20
CA ARG A 86 -25.29 -4.88 -0.97
C ARG A 86 -24.98 -3.45 -0.57
N TYR A 87 -24.01 -2.86 -1.26
CA TYR A 87 -23.71 -1.44 -1.17
C TYR A 87 -24.71 -0.61 -1.94
N ASP A 88 -25.06 0.54 -1.38
CA ASP A 88 -25.89 1.54 -2.09
C ASP A 88 -25.10 2.23 -3.22
N GLU A 89 -25.77 3.07 -4.00
CA GLU A 89 -25.13 3.72 -5.15
C GLU A 89 -24.06 4.73 -4.75
N TYR A 90 -24.20 5.37 -3.59
CA TYR A 90 -23.22 6.31 -3.05
C TYR A 90 -21.95 5.58 -2.63
N GLN A 91 -22.13 4.48 -1.92
CA GLN A 91 -21.09 3.56 -1.47
C GLN A 91 -20.27 3.02 -2.65
N VAL A 92 -20.94 2.53 -3.70
CA VAL A 92 -20.26 2.06 -4.92
C VAL A 92 -19.55 3.19 -5.65
N SER A 93 -20.16 4.38 -5.74
CA SER A 93 -19.55 5.54 -6.40
C SER A 93 -18.24 5.94 -5.73
N MET A 94 -18.22 5.99 -4.40
CA MET A 94 -17.01 6.33 -3.65
C MET A 94 -15.92 5.27 -3.75
N LEU A 95 -16.26 3.98 -3.61
CA LEU A 95 -15.30 2.90 -3.79
C LEU A 95 -14.69 2.94 -5.21
N SER A 96 -15.53 3.19 -6.22
CA SER A 96 -15.09 3.34 -7.62
C SER A 96 -14.12 4.50 -7.77
N LYS A 97 -14.42 5.67 -7.18
CA LYS A 97 -13.52 6.84 -7.20
C LYS A 97 -12.21 6.55 -6.49
N GLY A 98 -12.22 5.83 -5.36
CA GLY A 98 -11.01 5.40 -4.66
C GLY A 98 -10.12 4.51 -5.52
N ILE A 99 -10.70 3.50 -6.18
CA ILE A 99 -9.97 2.61 -7.11
C ILE A 99 -9.41 3.41 -8.29
N ILE A 100 -10.20 4.32 -8.87
CA ILE A 100 -9.74 5.18 -9.99
C ILE A 100 -8.60 6.08 -9.53
N ALA A 101 -8.72 6.71 -8.36
CA ALA A 101 -7.68 7.58 -7.81
C ALA A 101 -6.38 6.80 -7.55
N ALA A 102 -6.46 5.61 -6.95
CA ALA A 102 -5.32 4.73 -6.75
C ALA A 102 -4.68 4.28 -8.07
N GLY A 103 -5.50 3.98 -9.09
CA GLY A 103 -5.04 3.65 -10.43
C GLY A 103 -4.32 4.81 -11.11
N LEU A 104 -4.91 6.02 -11.07
CA LEU A 104 -4.28 7.23 -11.60
C LEU A 104 -2.96 7.53 -10.88
N LEU A 105 -2.94 7.46 -9.55
CA LEU A 105 -1.74 7.65 -8.76
C LEU A 105 -0.64 6.65 -9.16
N SER A 106 -1.01 5.40 -9.45
CA SER A 106 -0.06 4.38 -9.95
C SER A 106 0.53 4.74 -11.32
N ILE A 107 -0.29 5.30 -12.22
CA ILE A 107 0.17 5.78 -13.53
C ILE A 107 1.14 6.95 -13.36
N PHE A 108 0.85 7.90 -12.47
CA PHE A 108 1.71 9.06 -12.21
C PHE A 108 3.00 8.71 -11.46
N ILE A 109 3.00 7.67 -10.64
CA ILE A 109 4.23 7.18 -9.99
C ILE A 109 5.24 6.72 -11.04
N MET A 110 4.82 6.14 -12.17
CA MET A 110 5.75 5.53 -13.12
C MET A 110 6.77 6.52 -13.71
N PRO A 111 6.35 7.68 -14.26
CA PRO A 111 7.30 8.72 -14.70
C PRO A 111 8.25 9.16 -13.60
N LEU A 112 7.77 9.25 -12.36
CA LEU A 112 8.59 9.67 -11.22
C LEU A 112 9.66 8.61 -10.90
N ILE A 113 9.29 7.32 -10.93
CA ILE A 113 10.24 6.20 -10.83
C ILE A 113 11.29 6.29 -11.95
N ILE A 114 10.89 6.55 -13.20
CA ILE A 114 11.84 6.67 -14.32
C ILE A 114 12.82 7.82 -14.08
N VAL A 115 12.34 8.98 -13.65
CA VAL A 115 13.20 10.13 -13.34
C VAL A 115 14.17 9.78 -12.22
N THR A 116 13.72 9.18 -11.12
CA THR A 116 14.61 8.79 -10.02
C THR A 116 15.63 7.74 -10.45
N LEU A 117 15.25 6.81 -11.34
CA LEU A 117 16.18 5.82 -11.91
C LEU A 117 17.34 6.48 -12.64
N LEU A 118 17.02 7.49 -13.46
CA LEU A 118 17.98 8.17 -14.32
C LEU A 118 18.82 9.20 -13.56
N SER A 119 18.27 9.79 -12.49
CA SER A 119 18.98 10.79 -11.68
C SER A 119 19.89 10.16 -10.62
N ASP A 120 19.37 9.27 -9.77
CA ASP A 120 20.17 8.55 -8.78
C ASP A 120 19.55 7.17 -8.49
N PRO A 121 20.07 6.11 -9.12
CA PRO A 121 19.53 4.76 -8.93
C PRO A 121 19.79 4.22 -7.52
N SER A 122 20.57 4.91 -6.68
CA SER A 122 20.94 4.45 -5.35
C SER A 122 19.78 4.40 -4.37
N TYR A 123 18.74 5.22 -4.57
CA TYR A 123 17.53 5.25 -3.73
C TYR A 123 16.29 4.71 -4.43
N MET A 124 16.49 4.01 -5.54
CA MET A 124 15.38 3.50 -6.36
C MET A 124 14.47 2.58 -5.53
N ILE A 125 15.09 1.67 -4.79
CA ILE A 125 14.37 0.68 -3.99
C ILE A 125 13.56 1.39 -2.92
N GLU A 126 14.19 2.25 -2.15
CA GLU A 126 13.57 3.07 -1.12
C GLU A 126 12.39 3.86 -1.65
N THR A 127 12.54 4.46 -2.83
CA THR A 127 11.52 5.24 -3.52
C THR A 127 10.31 4.37 -3.91
N ILE A 128 10.56 3.21 -4.54
CA ILE A 128 9.49 2.26 -4.92
C ILE A 128 8.72 1.81 -3.69
N PHE A 129 9.43 1.45 -2.61
CA PHE A 129 8.80 1.01 -1.38
C PHE A 129 7.97 2.12 -0.74
N LEU A 130 8.47 3.36 -0.68
CA LEU A 130 7.72 4.49 -0.14
C LEU A 130 6.42 4.72 -0.92
N PHE A 131 6.48 4.74 -2.25
CA PHE A 131 5.29 4.91 -3.08
C PHE A 131 4.31 3.76 -2.94
N THR A 132 4.82 2.54 -2.83
CA THR A 132 4.00 1.35 -2.59
C THR A 132 3.25 1.46 -1.26
N VAL A 133 3.92 1.92 -0.19
CA VAL A 133 3.29 2.19 1.10
C VAL A 133 2.18 3.23 0.95
N ILE A 134 2.51 4.39 0.38
CA ILE A 134 1.56 5.51 0.21
C ILE A 134 0.32 5.05 -0.57
N GLN A 135 0.53 4.32 -1.67
CA GLN A 135 -0.54 3.85 -2.53
C GLN A 135 -1.49 2.90 -1.78
N TRP A 136 -0.96 1.84 -1.15
CA TRP A 136 -1.82 0.85 -0.51
C TRP A 136 -2.43 1.35 0.81
N PHE A 137 -1.67 2.08 1.63
CA PHE A 137 -2.23 2.72 2.83
C PHE A 137 -3.31 3.74 2.48
N GLY A 138 -3.16 4.50 1.38
CA GLY A 138 -4.21 5.40 0.90
C GLY A 138 -5.53 4.68 0.62
N VAL A 139 -5.46 3.50 -0.01
CA VAL A 139 -6.64 2.65 -0.25
C VAL A 139 -7.24 2.15 1.07
N LEU A 140 -6.43 1.58 1.97
CA LEU A 140 -6.90 1.05 3.26
C LEU A 140 -7.52 2.14 4.14
N LEU A 141 -6.91 3.32 4.21
CA LEU A 141 -7.44 4.45 4.99
C LEU A 141 -8.78 4.93 4.43
N THR A 142 -8.89 5.03 3.10
CA THR A 142 -10.14 5.41 2.44
C THR A 142 -11.24 4.40 2.76
N ASP A 143 -10.91 3.10 2.71
CA ASP A 143 -11.86 2.02 2.98
C ASP A 143 -12.26 1.96 4.46
N ILE A 144 -11.33 2.16 5.41
CA ILE A 144 -11.65 2.28 6.85
C ILE A 144 -12.62 3.42 7.12
N ILE A 145 -12.30 4.63 6.64
CA ILE A 145 -13.14 5.82 6.85
C ILE A 145 -14.55 5.55 6.30
N TYR A 146 -14.60 4.90 5.15
CA TYR A 146 -15.83 4.53 4.48
C TYR A 146 -16.66 3.52 5.30
N VAL A 147 -16.06 2.39 5.69
CA VAL A 147 -16.75 1.34 6.45
C VAL A 147 -17.19 1.84 7.83
N ILE A 148 -16.46 2.77 8.45
CA ILE A 148 -16.88 3.38 9.72
C ILE A 148 -18.06 4.31 9.50
N LYS A 149 -17.94 5.26 8.55
CA LYS A 149 -18.92 6.35 8.38
C LYS A 149 -20.26 5.89 7.79
N TYR A 150 -20.27 4.85 6.95
CA TYR A 150 -21.47 4.38 6.22
C TYR A 150 -21.75 2.90 6.47
#